data_AF-A0A8J2K7T6-F1
#
_entry.id   AF-A0A8J2K7T6-F1
#
_cell.length_a   1.000
_cell.length_b   1.000
_cell.length_c   1.000
_cell.angle_alpha   90.00
_cell.angle_beta   90.00
_cell.angle_gamma   90.00
#
_symmetry.space_group_name_H-M   'P 1'
#
loop_
_entity.id
_entity.type
_entity.pdbx_description
1 polymer ?
#
loop_
_entity_poly.entity_id
_entity_poly.type
_entity_poly.pdbx_seq_one_letter_code
_entity_poly.pdbx_strand_id
1 'polypeptide(L)'
;SGEKWWHRRRLLTPCFHFRILEDFVAVFNEQSQVLVDILSNDFGNKKTNDICPYFSRCVLDIAAETMMGSKLGTQLGADTEFFDAVTLVSGNQSYRFTAPHLWNDFIFFLTPMGRKHKVALKTIHGITDKVHVQ
;
A
#
# COMPACT_ATOMS: atom_id res chain seq x y z
N SER A 1 4.92 -21.56 9.55
CA SER A 1 4.49 -22.92 9.88
C SER A 1 3.06 -23.15 9.41
N GLY A 2 2.72 -24.39 9.04
CA GLY A 2 1.45 -24.75 8.38
C GLY A 2 0.20 -24.48 9.21
N GLU A 3 0.19 -24.87 10.50
CA GLU A 3 -0.96 -24.64 11.39
C GLU A 3 -1.29 -23.15 11.56
N LYS A 4 -0.26 -22.32 11.76
CA LYS A 4 -0.42 -20.86 11.88
C LYS A 4 -1.05 -20.25 10.63
N TRP A 5 -0.64 -20.70 9.44
CA TRP A 5 -1.23 -20.26 8.17
C TRP A 5 -2.69 -20.72 8.06
N TRP A 6 -2.96 -22.00 8.38
CA TRP A 6 -4.30 -22.57 8.30
C TRP A 6 -5.29 -21.82 9.18
N HIS A 7 -4.93 -21.59 10.46
CA HIS A 7 -5.77 -20.84 11.40
C HIS A 7 -6.09 -19.43 10.89
N ARG A 8 -5.08 -18.69 10.41
CA ARG A 8 -5.27 -17.33 9.88
C ARG A 8 -6.13 -17.32 8.62
N ARG A 9 -5.91 -18.27 7.70
CA ARG A 9 -6.70 -18.36 6.46
C ARG A 9 -8.16 -18.69 6.76
N ARG A 10 -8.42 -19.61 7.69
CA ARG A 10 -9.77 -19.94 8.16
C ARG A 10 -10.48 -18.71 8.75
N LEU A 11 -9.75 -17.87 9.50
CA LEU A 11 -10.30 -16.64 10.06
C LEU A 11 -10.57 -15.55 9.02
N LEU A 12 -9.68 -15.38 8.02
CA LEU A 12 -9.76 -14.29 7.03
C LEU A 12 -10.68 -14.58 5.84
N THR A 13 -10.86 -15.85 5.46
CA THR A 13 -11.68 -16.22 4.27
C THR A 13 -13.09 -15.61 4.28
N PRO A 14 -13.82 -15.55 5.42
CA PRO A 14 -15.15 -14.94 5.46
C PRO A 14 -15.19 -13.45 5.07
N CYS A 15 -14.09 -12.71 5.27
CA CYS A 15 -13.99 -11.29 4.92
C CYS A 15 -14.01 -11.04 3.38
N PHE A 16 -13.82 -12.10 2.59
CA PHE A 16 -13.86 -12.06 1.13
C PHE A 16 -15.13 -12.70 0.56
N HIS A 17 -16.18 -12.81 1.37
CA HIS A 17 -17.48 -13.28 0.90
C HIS A 17 -18.14 -12.22 -0.01
N PHE A 18 -18.82 -12.64 -1.08
CA PHE A 18 -19.35 -11.74 -2.13
C PHE A 18 -20.14 -10.54 -1.60
N ARG A 19 -20.99 -10.75 -0.59
CA ARG A 19 -21.76 -9.68 0.03
C ARG A 19 -20.90 -8.54 0.59
N ILE A 20 -19.72 -8.85 1.12
CA ILE A 20 -18.76 -7.85 1.61
C ILE A 20 -18.05 -7.16 0.43
N LEU A 21 -17.72 -7.93 -0.61
CA LEU A 21 -17.09 -7.38 -1.81
C LEU A 21 -18.02 -6.43 -2.59
N GLU A 22 -19.33 -6.66 -2.56
CA GLU A 22 -20.33 -5.76 -3.12
C GLU A 22 -20.29 -4.38 -2.45
N ASP A 23 -20.09 -4.32 -1.13
CA ASP A 23 -19.94 -3.06 -0.39
C ASP A 23 -18.67 -2.29 -0.82
N PHE A 24 -17.62 -2.98 -1.27
CA PHE A 24 -16.38 -2.36 -1.75
C PHE A 24 -16.52 -1.69 -3.13
N VAL A 25 -17.55 -2.03 -3.92
CA VAL A 25 -17.78 -1.42 -5.24
C VAL A 25 -18.01 0.09 -5.11
N ALA A 26 -18.68 0.54 -4.04
CA ALA A 26 -18.87 1.96 -3.77
C ALA A 26 -17.53 2.69 -3.59
N VAL A 27 -16.62 2.09 -2.82
CA VAL A 27 -15.26 2.62 -2.59
C VAL A 27 -14.45 2.65 -3.89
N PHE A 28 -14.51 1.58 -4.69
CA PHE A 28 -13.82 1.52 -5.97
C PHE A 28 -14.29 2.64 -6.91
N ASN A 29 -15.60 2.88 -6.98
CA ASN A 29 -16.17 3.95 -7.80
C ASN A 29 -15.74 5.32 -7.31
N GLU A 30 -15.79 5.59 -6.00
CA GLU A 30 -15.37 6.87 -5.42
C GLU A 30 -13.89 7.16 -5.76
N GLN A 31 -12.99 6.22 -5.45
CA GLN A 31 -11.55 6.41 -5.66
C GLN A 31 -11.16 6.44 -7.15
N SER A 32 -11.90 5.73 -8.01
CA SER A 32 -11.69 5.79 -9.47
C SER A 32 -12.13 7.12 -10.05
N GLN A 33 -13.18 7.74 -9.51
CA GLN A 33 -13.61 9.06 -9.98
C GLN A 33 -12.55 10.12 -9.64
N VAL A 34 -11.98 10.07 -8.44
CA VAL A 34 -10.84 10.93 -8.06
C VAL A 34 -9.67 10.76 -9.02
N LEU A 35 -9.32 9.52 -9.38
CA LEU A 35 -8.27 9.25 -10.36
C LEU A 35 -8.58 9.89 -11.72
N VAL A 36 -9.79 9.71 -12.24
CA VAL A 36 -10.22 10.27 -13.53
C VAL A 36 -10.15 11.80 -13.52
N ASP A 37 -10.55 12.44 -12.42
CA ASP A 37 -10.50 13.90 -12.28
C ASP A 37 -9.05 14.41 -12.28
N ILE A 38 -8.13 13.73 -11.57
CA ILE A 38 -6.69 14.06 -11.57
C ILE A 38 -6.10 13.91 -12.98
N LEU A 39 -6.37 12.76 -13.62
CA LEU A 39 -5.85 12.49 -14.97
C LEU A 39 -6.40 13.51 -15.99
N SER A 40 -7.67 13.86 -15.91
CA SER A 40 -8.29 14.87 -16.78
C SER A 40 -7.60 16.23 -16.68
N ASN A 41 -7.21 16.63 -15.48
CA ASN A 41 -6.51 17.90 -15.23
C ASN A 41 -5.04 17.87 -15.65
N ASP A 42 -4.31 16.78 -15.37
CA ASP A 42 -2.86 16.70 -15.60
C ASP A 42 -2.47 16.29 -17.04
N PHE A 43 -3.37 15.67 -17.78
CA PHE A 43 -3.06 15.04 -19.08
C PHE A 43 -3.57 15.84 -20.28
N GLY A 44 -4.25 16.98 -20.05
CA GLY A 44 -4.91 17.77 -21.11
C GLY A 44 -4.03 18.22 -22.29
N ASN A 45 -2.69 18.10 -22.22
CA ASN A 45 -1.77 18.51 -23.29
C ASN A 45 -0.51 17.65 -23.49
N LYS A 46 -0.37 16.47 -22.86
CA LYS A 46 0.86 15.65 -22.97
C LYS A 46 0.60 14.34 -23.72
N LYS A 47 1.41 14.07 -24.77
CA LYS A 47 1.26 12.89 -25.66
C LYS A 47 1.58 11.54 -24.98
N THR A 48 2.38 11.54 -23.92
CA THR A 48 2.73 10.34 -23.16
C THR A 48 3.06 10.72 -21.73
N ASN A 49 2.36 10.11 -20.77
CA ASN A 49 2.56 10.29 -19.35
C ASN A 49 2.52 8.90 -18.70
N ASP A 50 3.40 8.65 -17.74
CA ASP A 50 3.38 7.41 -16.96
C ASP A 50 2.20 7.44 -15.99
N ILE A 51 1.25 6.51 -16.17
CA ILE A 51 0.06 6.37 -15.33
C ILE A 51 0.32 5.57 -14.05
N CYS A 52 1.42 4.80 -14.00
CA CYS A 52 1.69 3.89 -12.89
C CYS A 52 1.70 4.58 -11.51
N PRO A 53 2.27 5.78 -11.33
CA PRO A 53 2.25 6.46 -10.04
C PRO A 53 0.83 6.86 -9.59
N TYR A 54 -0.02 7.32 -10.51
CA TYR A 54 -1.41 7.69 -10.21
C TYR A 54 -2.23 6.46 -9.83
N PHE A 55 -2.10 5.39 -10.63
CA PHE A 55 -2.79 4.14 -10.38
C PHE A 55 -2.35 3.49 -9.06
N SER A 56 -1.06 3.52 -8.74
CA SER A 56 -0.55 2.97 -7.47
C SER A 56 -1.13 3.68 -6.26
N ARG A 57 -1.34 5.01 -6.32
CA ARG A 57 -2.00 5.78 -5.26
C ARG A 57 -3.48 5.44 -5.15
N CYS A 58 -4.18 5.34 -6.27
CA CYS A 58 -5.58 4.91 -6.31
C CYS A 58 -5.79 3.53 -5.67
N VAL A 59 -4.97 2.55 -6.05
CA VAL A 59 -5.01 1.21 -5.47
C VAL A 59 -4.73 1.25 -3.97
N LEU A 60 -3.80 2.09 -3.51
CA LEU A 60 -3.51 2.23 -2.08
C LEU A 60 -4.70 2.81 -1.31
N ASP A 61 -5.32 3.87 -1.81
CA ASP A 61 -6.49 4.49 -1.17
C ASP A 61 -7.68 3.51 -1.12
N ILE A 62 -7.94 2.79 -2.21
CA ILE A 62 -8.94 1.73 -2.28
C ILE A 62 -8.65 0.64 -1.23
N ALA A 63 -7.42 0.14 -1.18
CA ALA A 63 -7.02 -0.92 -0.27
C ALA A 63 -7.14 -0.46 1.19
N ALA A 64 -6.72 0.76 1.49
CA ALA A 64 -6.81 1.34 2.82
C ALA A 64 -8.25 1.54 3.27
N GLU A 65 -9.12 2.06 2.41
CA GLU A 65 -10.50 2.31 2.76
C GLU A 65 -11.30 1.01 2.92
N THR A 66 -11.10 0.03 2.03
CA THR A 66 -11.80 -1.27 2.12
C THR A 66 -11.34 -2.13 3.30
N MET A 67 -10.03 -2.14 3.62
CA MET A 67 -9.50 -2.98 4.70
C MET A 67 -9.48 -2.29 6.06
N MET A 68 -9.22 -0.98 6.11
CA MET A 68 -9.00 -0.22 7.35
C MET A 68 -10.12 0.78 7.66
N GLY A 69 -11.12 0.92 6.77
CA GLY A 69 -12.19 1.91 6.91
C GLY A 69 -11.69 3.36 6.92
N SER A 70 -10.44 3.59 6.49
CA SER A 70 -9.74 4.87 6.64
C SER A 70 -9.43 5.47 5.27
N LYS A 71 -9.86 6.72 5.05
CA LYS A 71 -9.55 7.50 3.85
C LYS A 71 -8.19 8.18 4.01
N LEU A 72 -7.17 7.68 3.30
CA LEU A 72 -5.81 8.25 3.33
C LEU A 72 -5.66 9.50 2.44
N GLY A 73 -6.35 9.52 1.30
CA GLY A 73 -6.31 10.64 0.36
C GLY A 73 -4.96 10.81 -0.36
N THR A 74 -4.22 9.71 -0.56
CA THR A 74 -2.88 9.73 -1.16
C THR A 74 -2.86 10.18 -2.60
N GLN A 75 -3.99 10.03 -3.31
CA GLN A 75 -4.20 10.59 -4.66
C GLN A 75 -4.18 12.12 -4.69
N LEU A 76 -4.68 12.78 -3.64
CA LEU A 76 -4.80 14.23 -3.54
C LEU A 76 -3.58 14.88 -2.85
N GLY A 77 -2.54 14.11 -2.58
CA GLY A 77 -1.34 14.58 -1.87
C GLY A 77 -1.46 14.62 -0.36
N ALA A 78 -2.54 14.08 0.23
CA ALA A 78 -2.61 13.81 1.66
C ALA A 78 -1.80 12.54 2.01
N ASP A 79 -1.26 12.47 3.22
CA ASP A 79 -0.54 11.30 3.76
C ASP A 79 0.45 10.61 2.78
N THR A 80 1.31 11.41 2.13
CA THR A 80 2.34 10.88 1.21
C THR A 80 3.38 10.03 1.92
N GLU A 81 3.58 10.24 3.23
CA GLU A 81 4.58 9.53 4.03
C GLU A 81 4.32 8.02 4.03
N PHE A 82 3.06 7.61 4.15
CA PHE A 82 2.69 6.19 4.08
C PHE A 82 2.96 5.58 2.70
N PHE A 83 2.49 6.24 1.64
CA PHE A 83 2.70 5.79 0.27
C PHE A 83 4.21 5.66 -0.06
N ASP A 84 4.99 6.67 0.32
CA ASP A 84 6.43 6.71 0.11
C ASP A 84 7.15 5.61 0.92
N ALA A 85 6.72 5.37 2.16
CA ALA A 85 7.24 4.30 3.00
C ALA A 85 6.96 2.92 2.41
N VAL A 86 5.72 2.66 1.96
CA VAL A 86 5.32 1.40 1.31
C VAL A 86 6.12 1.18 0.02
N THR A 87 6.28 2.22 -0.79
CA THR A 87 7.04 2.16 -2.05
C THR A 87 8.52 1.86 -1.79
N LEU A 88 9.13 2.53 -0.80
CA LEU A 88 10.52 2.31 -0.42
C LEU A 88 10.76 0.90 0.12
N VAL A 89 9.87 0.42 1.02
CA VAL A 89 9.96 -0.93 1.60
C VAL A 89 9.81 -1.98 0.51
N SER A 90 8.83 -1.82 -0.38
CA SER A 90 8.57 -2.75 -1.49
C SER A 90 9.72 -2.78 -2.49
N GLY A 91 10.23 -1.63 -2.91
CA GLY A 91 11.39 -1.55 -3.80
C GLY A 91 12.64 -2.17 -3.19
N ASN A 92 12.89 -1.89 -1.90
CA ASN A 92 14.01 -2.49 -1.18
C ASN A 92 13.88 -4.01 -1.07
N GLN A 93 12.68 -4.51 -0.78
CA GLN A 93 12.42 -5.95 -0.68
C GLN A 93 12.59 -6.65 -2.02
N SER A 94 12.09 -6.05 -3.12
CA SER A 94 12.28 -6.54 -4.49
C SER A 94 13.76 -6.62 -4.87
N TYR A 95 14.56 -5.62 -4.49
CA TYR A 95 16.02 -5.67 -4.70
C TYR A 95 16.68 -6.76 -3.84
N ARG A 96 16.32 -6.88 -2.56
CA ARG A 96 16.85 -7.92 -1.67
C ARG A 96 16.57 -9.32 -2.20
N PHE A 97 15.43 -9.53 -2.86
CA PHE A 97 15.07 -10.82 -3.45
C PHE A 97 16.15 -11.34 -4.42
N THR A 98 16.80 -10.45 -5.18
CA THR A 98 17.84 -10.81 -6.15
C THR A 98 19.27 -10.59 -5.65
N ALA A 99 19.46 -10.15 -4.40
CA ALA A 99 20.75 -9.83 -3.81
C ALA A 99 21.06 -10.70 -2.58
N PRO A 100 21.62 -11.92 -2.75
CA PRO A 100 21.87 -12.86 -1.65
C PRO A 100 22.72 -12.30 -0.50
N HIS A 101 23.67 -11.42 -0.81
CA HIS A 101 24.53 -10.76 0.19
C HIS A 101 23.76 -9.82 1.15
N LEU A 102 22.51 -9.45 0.82
CA LEU A 102 21.62 -8.64 1.67
C LEU A 102 20.49 -9.47 2.32
N TRP A 103 20.49 -10.79 2.20
CA TRP A 103 19.46 -11.63 2.81
C TRP A 103 19.57 -11.68 4.33
N ASN A 104 20.78 -11.61 4.85
CA ASN A 104 20.99 -11.50 6.28
C ASN A 104 20.51 -10.12 6.79
N ASP A 105 19.49 -10.12 7.64
CA ASP A 105 18.88 -8.88 8.16
C ASP A 105 19.87 -8.01 8.93
N PHE A 106 20.77 -8.61 9.72
CA PHE A 106 21.77 -7.85 10.47
C PHE A 106 22.68 -7.06 9.52
N ILE A 107 23.24 -7.73 8.50
CA ILE A 107 24.06 -7.09 7.47
C ILE A 107 23.26 -6.01 6.73
N PHE A 108 22.02 -6.32 6.33
CA PHE A 108 21.16 -5.38 5.62
C PHE A 108 20.91 -4.10 6.44
N PHE A 109 20.53 -4.23 7.72
CA PHE A 109 20.22 -3.08 8.57
C PHE A 109 21.44 -2.23 8.97
N LEU A 110 22.67 -2.72 8.77
CA LEU A 110 23.90 -1.93 8.86
C LEU A 110 24.14 -1.05 7.63
N THR A 111 23.54 -1.36 6.49
CA THR A 111 23.64 -0.55 5.28
C THR A 111 22.78 0.74 5.36
N PRO A 112 23.11 1.80 4.60
CA PRO A 112 22.23 2.98 4.48
C PRO A 112 20.82 2.64 3.98
N MET A 113 20.71 1.67 3.06
CA MET A 113 19.44 1.18 2.52
C MET A 113 18.59 0.52 3.61
N GLY A 114 19.18 -0.36 4.40
CA GLY A 114 18.47 -1.01 5.52
C GLY A 114 18.09 -0.05 6.62
N ARG A 115 18.92 0.96 6.93
CA ARG A 115 18.54 2.03 7.87
C ARG A 115 17.29 2.78 7.40
N LYS A 116 17.23 3.20 6.12
CA LYS A 116 16.03 3.85 5.55
C LYS A 116 14.82 2.91 5.56
N HIS A 117 15.01 1.63 5.22
CA HIS A 117 13.96 0.61 5.29
C HIS A 117 13.40 0.49 6.71
N LYS A 118 14.27 0.48 7.73
CA LYS A 118 13.85 0.39 9.14
C LYS A 118 13.03 1.60 9.58
N VAL A 119 13.36 2.80 9.10
CA VAL A 119 12.56 4.02 9.37
C VAL A 119 11.21 3.94 8.68
N ALA A 120 11.17 3.60 7.38
CA ALA A 120 9.93 3.45 6.64
C ALA A 120 9.00 2.38 7.23
N LEU A 121 9.55 1.26 7.72
CA LEU A 121 8.78 0.25 8.45
C LEU A 121 8.13 0.83 9.71
N LYS A 122 8.76 1.77 10.42
CA LYS A 122 8.13 2.41 11.59
C LYS A 122 6.92 3.24 11.18
N THR A 123 7.01 3.99 10.07
CA THR A 123 5.87 4.75 9.52
C THR A 123 4.72 3.81 9.18
N ILE A 124 4.99 2.70 8.47
CA ILE A 124 3.97 1.72 8.09
C ILE A 124 3.28 1.12 9.32
N HIS A 125 4.05 0.63 10.30
CA HIS A 125 3.47 0.06 11.52
C HIS A 125 2.68 1.10 12.31
N GLY A 126 3.16 2.35 12.38
CA GLY A 126 2.47 3.42 13.11
C GLY A 126 1.06 3.73 12.59
N ILE A 127 0.78 3.47 11.32
CA ILE A 127 -0.57 3.62 10.75
C ILE A 127 -1.43 2.39 11.03
N THR A 128 -0.87 1.18 10.89
CA THR A 128 -1.58 -0.06 11.22
C THR A 128 -1.99 -0.10 12.70
N ASP A 129 -1.17 0.43 13.59
CA ASP A 129 -1.45 0.49 15.03
C ASP A 129 -2.59 1.48 15.36
N LYS A 130 -2.71 2.59 14.63
CA LYS A 130 -3.80 3.58 14.81
C LYS A 130 -5.16 3.01 14.44
N VAL A 131 -5.21 2.15 13.43
CA VAL A 131 -6.45 1.51 12.94
C VAL A 131 -7.00 0.49 13.95
N HIS A 132 -6.18 -0.08 14.83
CA HIS A 132 -6.62 -1.04 15.86
C HIS A 132 -7.24 -0.38 17.11
N VAL A 133 -7.39 0.95 17.16
CA VAL A 133 -7.84 1.72 18.34
C VAL A 133 -9.17 2.46 18.12
N GLN A 134 -9.89 2.20 17.02
CA GLN A 134 -11.26 2.69 16.79
C GLN A 134 -12.28 1.56 16.88
#